data_AF-A0A963MDZ2-F1
#
_entry.id   AF-A0A963MDZ2-F1
#
_cell.length_a   1.000
_cell.length_b   1.000
_cell.length_c   1.000
_cell.angle_alpha   90.00
_cell.angle_beta   90.00
_cell.angle_gamma   90.00
#
_symmetry.space_group_name_H-M   'P 1'
#
loop_
_entity.id
_entity.type
_entity.pdbx_description
1 polymer ?
#
loop_
_entity_poly.entity_id
_entity_poly.type
_entity_poly.pdbx_seq_one_letter_code
_entity_poly.pdbx_strand_id
1 'polypeptide(L)'
;MKLIAAPARLSTAEADFEAKFQARLHWSAEQDDAIEQRVKDILADVRTRGDAAVLEYTARFDGLQAGSMAALELKAAELKAAFDGLPPEQRAALEQAAARVRRYHAWQKKQGGETATYRDDDGTLLGQKV
;
A
#
# COMPACT_ATOMS: atom_id res chain seq x y z
N MET A 1 7.94 -33.18 -11.31
CA MET A 1 8.24 -32.20 -12.39
C MET A 1 9.34 -31.29 -11.86
N LYS A 2 10.54 -31.30 -12.46
CA LYS A 2 11.68 -30.50 -11.97
C LYS A 2 11.61 -29.12 -12.65
N LEU A 3 11.16 -28.10 -11.92
CA LEU A 3 11.13 -26.73 -12.45
C LEU A 3 12.56 -26.18 -12.45
N ILE A 4 13.13 -25.96 -13.62
CA ILE A 4 14.40 -25.26 -13.78
C ILE A 4 14.06 -23.80 -14.10
N ALA A 5 14.25 -22.91 -13.14
CA ALA A 5 14.15 -21.47 -13.37
C ALA A 5 15.40 -21.01 -14.13
N ALA A 6 15.27 -20.78 -15.44
CA ALA A 6 16.30 -20.15 -16.26
C ALA A 6 15.88 -18.71 -16.60
N PRO A 7 16.80 -17.72 -16.54
CA PRO A 7 16.47 -16.36 -16.92
C PRO A 7 16.11 -16.29 -18.41
N ALA A 8 15.02 -15.60 -18.74
CA ALA A 8 14.68 -15.33 -20.13
C ALA A 8 15.79 -14.49 -20.78
N ARG A 9 16.29 -14.93 -21.93
CA ARG A 9 17.27 -14.20 -22.74
C ARG A 9 16.60 -13.79 -24.04
N LEU A 10 16.66 -12.50 -24.33
CA LEU A 10 16.19 -11.93 -25.59
C LEU A 10 17.39 -11.23 -26.24
N SER A 11 17.50 -11.32 -27.56
CA SER A 11 18.55 -10.67 -28.35
C SER A 11 17.90 -9.85 -29.45
N THR A 12 18.26 -8.57 -29.55
CA THR A 12 17.75 -7.65 -30.59
C THR A 12 18.18 -8.05 -32.01
N ALA A 13 19.10 -9.00 -32.15
CA ALA A 13 19.53 -9.56 -33.42
C ALA A 13 18.65 -10.73 -33.91
N GLU A 14 17.77 -11.26 -33.07
CA GLU A 14 16.84 -12.33 -33.46
C GLU A 14 15.65 -11.75 -34.24
N ALA A 15 15.27 -12.41 -35.34
CA ALA A 15 14.16 -11.94 -36.19
C ALA A 15 12.81 -11.91 -35.46
N ASP A 16 12.66 -12.69 -34.39
CA ASP A 16 11.47 -12.77 -33.54
C ASP A 16 11.62 -11.98 -32.22
N PHE A 17 12.65 -11.13 -32.10
CA PHE A 17 12.89 -10.31 -30.92
C PHE A 17 11.65 -9.54 -30.48
N GLU A 18 11.01 -8.81 -31.39
CA GLU A 18 9.88 -7.95 -31.07
C GLU A 18 8.70 -8.77 -30.52
N ALA A 19 8.41 -9.92 -31.12
CA ALA A 19 7.35 -10.81 -30.64
C ALA A 19 7.67 -11.38 -29.24
N LYS A 20 8.91 -11.85 -29.02
CA LYS A 20 9.38 -12.32 -27.70
C LYS A 20 9.37 -11.21 -26.65
N PHE A 21 9.73 -9.99 -27.05
CA PHE A 21 9.76 -8.82 -26.17
C PHE A 21 8.36 -8.39 -25.77
N GLN A 22 7.43 -8.28 -26.73
CA GLN A 22 6.02 -8.01 -26.45
C GLN A 22 5.39 -9.09 -25.56
N ALA A 23 5.66 -10.37 -25.81
CA ALA A 23 5.20 -11.46 -24.95
C ALA A 23 5.77 -11.37 -23.53
N ARG A 24 7.00 -10.84 -23.36
CA ARG A 24 7.60 -10.65 -22.04
C ARG A 24 7.05 -9.42 -21.30
N LEU A 25 6.74 -8.36 -22.04
CA LEU A 25 6.08 -7.17 -21.51
C LEU A 25 4.59 -7.41 -21.27
N HIS A 26 4.01 -8.42 -21.92
CA HIS A 26 2.61 -8.77 -21.77
C HIS A 26 2.34 -9.20 -20.32
N TRP A 27 1.76 -8.26 -19.58
CA TRP A 27 1.13 -8.53 -18.31
C TRP A 27 -0.33 -8.86 -18.61
N SER A 28 -0.69 -10.14 -18.49
CA SER A 28 -2.09 -10.54 -18.55
C SER A 28 -2.73 -10.20 -17.22
N ALA A 29 -3.63 -9.21 -17.24
CA ALA A 29 -4.56 -8.94 -16.17
C ALA A 29 -5.69 -9.97 -16.21
N GLU A 30 -5.38 -11.27 -16.23
CA GLU A 30 -6.39 -12.30 -16.07
C GLU A 30 -6.99 -12.14 -14.67
N GLN A 31 -8.05 -11.36 -14.61
CA GLN A 31 -8.94 -11.26 -13.47
C GLN A 31 -9.63 -12.61 -13.37
N ASP A 32 -9.23 -13.37 -12.35
CA ASP A 32 -9.95 -14.56 -11.96
C ASP A 32 -11.34 -14.12 -11.47
N ASP A 33 -12.37 -14.35 -12.28
CA ASP A 33 -13.77 -14.03 -11.96
C ASP A 33 -14.19 -14.57 -10.58
N ALA A 34 -13.63 -15.69 -10.15
CA ALA A 34 -13.92 -16.27 -8.85
C ALA A 34 -13.29 -15.44 -7.71
N ILE A 35 -12.11 -14.85 -7.92
CA ILE A 35 -11.52 -13.91 -6.95
C ILE A 35 -12.36 -12.64 -6.89
N GLU A 36 -12.76 -12.09 -8.04
CA GLU A 36 -13.59 -10.89 -8.07
C GLU A 36 -14.93 -11.10 -7.36
N GLN A 37 -15.59 -12.23 -7.61
CA GLN A 37 -16.85 -12.56 -6.97
C GLN A 37 -16.68 -12.71 -5.44
N ARG A 38 -15.62 -13.38 -4.98
CA ARG A 38 -15.34 -13.51 -3.53
C ARG A 38 -15.14 -12.15 -2.86
N VAL A 39 -14.41 -11.23 -3.50
CA VAL A 39 -14.21 -9.88 -2.94
C VAL A 39 -15.53 -9.11 -2.90
N LYS A 40 -16.35 -9.19 -3.95
CA LYS A 40 -17.69 -8.57 -3.97
C LYS A 40 -18.57 -9.08 -2.83
N ASP A 41 -18.56 -10.39 -2.60
CA ASP A 41 -19.35 -11.01 -1.53
C ASP A 41 -18.86 -10.54 -0.15
N ILE A 42 -17.55 -10.54 0.11
CA ILE A 42 -16.97 -10.04 1.37
C ILE A 42 -17.35 -8.57 1.62
N LEU A 43 -17.25 -7.71 0.60
CA LEU A 43 -17.59 -6.29 0.73
C LEU A 43 -19.08 -6.08 1.00
N ALA A 44 -19.96 -6.82 0.31
CA ALA A 44 -21.41 -6.77 0.54
C ALA A 44 -21.75 -7.23 1.97
N ASP A 45 -21.04 -8.25 2.45
CA ASP A 45 -21.23 -8.84 3.76
C ASP A 45 -20.75 -7.91 4.89
N VAL A 46 -19.57 -7.30 4.76
CA VAL A 46 -19.10 -6.25 5.69
C VAL A 46 -20.03 -5.05 5.69
N ARG A 47 -20.57 -4.65 4.53
CA ARG A 47 -21.53 -3.54 4.45
C ARG A 47 -22.85 -3.84 5.17
N THR A 48 -23.29 -5.10 5.17
CA THR A 48 -24.58 -5.50 5.76
C THR A 48 -24.47 -5.91 7.22
N ARG A 49 -23.41 -6.63 7.60
CA ARG A 49 -23.19 -7.19 8.95
C ARG A 49 -22.16 -6.44 9.78
N GLY A 50 -21.40 -5.51 9.21
CA GLY A 50 -20.40 -4.71 9.91
C GLY A 50 -19.34 -5.56 10.61
N ASP A 51 -19.03 -5.21 11.85
CA ASP A 51 -18.01 -5.84 12.69
C ASP A 51 -18.12 -7.37 12.78
N ALA A 52 -19.33 -7.92 12.76
CA ALA A 52 -19.54 -9.36 12.84
C ALA A 52 -18.91 -10.09 11.63
N ALA A 53 -19.06 -9.53 10.42
CA ALA A 53 -18.41 -10.07 9.23
C ALA A 53 -16.88 -9.90 9.29
N VAL A 54 -16.40 -8.76 9.79
CA VAL A 54 -14.95 -8.52 9.93
C VAL A 54 -14.32 -9.56 10.86
N LEU A 55 -14.90 -9.77 12.05
CA LEU A 55 -14.43 -10.76 13.02
C LEU A 55 -14.45 -12.19 12.45
N GLU A 56 -15.50 -12.55 11.71
CA GLU A 56 -15.60 -13.86 11.05
C GLU A 56 -14.52 -14.04 9.98
N TYR A 57 -14.29 -13.05 9.12
CA TYR A 57 -13.28 -13.13 8.08
C TYR A 57 -11.85 -13.10 8.63
N THR A 58 -11.60 -12.34 9.70
CA THR A 58 -10.31 -12.38 10.42
C THR A 58 -10.06 -13.77 11.02
N ALA A 59 -11.07 -14.39 11.65
CA ALA A 59 -10.95 -15.76 12.14
C ALA A 59 -10.68 -16.76 11.00
N ARG A 60 -11.33 -16.59 9.86
CA ARG A 60 -11.24 -17.50 8.71
C ARG A 60 -9.92 -17.39 7.96
N PHE A 61 -9.46 -16.17 7.66
CA PHE A 61 -8.32 -15.94 6.78
C PHE A 61 -7.02 -15.71 7.53
N ASP A 62 -7.07 -15.08 8.70
CA ASP A 62 -5.88 -14.77 9.51
C ASP A 62 -5.68 -15.78 10.64
N GLY A 63 -6.68 -16.64 10.91
CA GLY A 63 -6.64 -17.64 11.98
C GLY A 63 -6.73 -17.03 13.39
N LEU A 64 -7.10 -15.75 13.50
CA LEU A 64 -7.14 -15.01 14.76
C LEU A 64 -8.58 -14.94 15.28
N GLN A 65 -8.83 -15.53 16.44
CA GLN A 65 -10.11 -15.42 17.14
C GLN A 65 -10.12 -14.16 18.01
N ALA A 66 -10.99 -13.21 17.67
CA ALA A 66 -11.19 -11.98 18.43
C ALA A 66 -12.65 -11.85 18.87
N GLY A 67 -12.87 -11.45 20.13
CA GLY A 67 -14.21 -11.28 20.69
C GLY A 67 -14.86 -9.94 20.37
N SER A 68 -14.10 -8.97 19.84
CA SER A 68 -14.57 -7.63 19.49
C SER A 68 -13.57 -6.93 18.59
N MET A 69 -14.00 -5.86 17.90
CA MET A 69 -13.10 -5.02 17.10
C MET A 69 -11.99 -4.38 17.95
N ALA A 70 -12.27 -4.03 19.20
CA ALA A 70 -11.27 -3.50 20.12
C ALA A 70 -10.15 -4.51 20.44
N ALA A 71 -10.41 -5.81 20.32
CA ALA A 71 -9.40 -6.85 20.48
C ALA A 71 -8.49 -7.00 19.24
N LEU A 72 -8.86 -6.42 18.09
CA LEU A 72 -8.04 -6.36 16.88
C LEU A 72 -7.15 -5.11 16.83
N GLU A 73 -7.38 -4.13 17.70
CA GLU A 73 -6.60 -2.89 17.75
C GLU A 73 -5.33 -3.05 18.59
N LEU A 74 -4.18 -2.68 18.02
CA LEU A 74 -2.92 -2.57 18.76
C LEU A 74 -2.84 -1.23 19.49
N LYS A 75 -2.59 -1.27 20.79
CA LYS A 75 -2.49 -0.07 21.62
C LYS A 75 -1.16 0.63 21.40
N ALA A 76 -1.15 1.95 21.55
CA ALA A 76 0.07 2.76 21.45
C ALA A 76 1.22 2.28 22.36
N ALA A 77 0.89 1.77 23.55
CA ALA A 77 1.89 1.22 24.48
C ALA A 77 2.54 -0.07 23.94
N GLU A 78 1.77 -0.94 23.27
CA GLU A 78 2.27 -2.18 22.67
C GLU A 78 3.19 -1.88 21.48
N LEU A 79 2.79 -0.91 20.65
CA LEU A 79 3.62 -0.42 19.54
C LEU A 79 4.94 0.19 20.05
N LYS A 80 4.89 0.98 21.13
CA LYS A 80 6.09 1.56 21.75
C LYS A 80 6.99 0.48 22.35
N ALA A 81 6.42 -0.51 23.03
CA ALA A 81 7.19 -1.63 23.58
C ALA A 81 7.88 -2.44 22.47
N ALA A 82 7.17 -2.72 21.37
CA ALA A 82 7.74 -3.39 20.21
C ALA A 82 8.91 -2.59 19.60
N PHE A 83 8.75 -1.26 19.48
CA PHE A 83 9.80 -0.38 18.99
C PHE A 83 11.02 -0.30 19.93
N ASP A 84 10.79 -0.20 21.23
CA ASP A 84 11.86 -0.15 22.22
C ASP A 84 12.58 -1.50 22.37
N GLY A 85 11.91 -2.61 22.05
CA GLY A 85 12.48 -3.96 22.06
C GLY A 85 13.32 -4.31 20.83
N LEU A 86 13.42 -3.43 19.83
CA LEU A 86 14.23 -3.67 18.64
C LEU A 86 15.73 -3.68 18.96
N PRO A 87 16.54 -4.50 18.25
CA PRO A 87 17.99 -4.37 18.27
C PRO A 87 18.43 -2.94 17.94
N PRO A 88 19.41 -2.36 18.64
CA PRO A 88 19.78 -0.94 18.48
C PRO A 88 20.07 -0.54 17.03
N GLU A 89 20.74 -1.41 16.27
CA GLU A 89 21.06 -1.16 14.87
C GLU A 89 19.82 -1.10 13.97
N GLN A 90 18.86 -1.99 14.18
CA GLN A 90 17.60 -2.00 13.42
C GLN A 90 16.75 -0.76 13.76
N ARG A 91 16.69 -0.40 15.04
CA ARG A 91 16.01 0.83 15.48
C ARG A 91 16.62 2.06 14.83
N ALA A 92 17.94 2.21 14.89
CA ALA A 92 18.64 3.34 14.28
C ALA A 92 18.42 3.41 12.76
N ALA A 93 18.42 2.25 12.07
CA ALA A 93 18.15 2.18 10.64
C ALA A 93 16.72 2.65 10.30
N LEU A 94 15.71 2.21 11.05
CA LEU A 94 14.31 2.62 10.86
C LEU A 94 14.11 4.12 11.15
N GLU A 95 14.71 4.64 12.24
CA GLU A 95 14.67 6.07 12.57
C GLU A 95 15.30 6.92 11.46
N GLN A 96 16.45 6.49 10.92
CA GLN A 96 17.11 7.18 9.83
C GLN A 96 16.27 7.16 8.55
N ALA A 97 15.71 6.01 8.17
CA ALA A 97 14.83 5.88 7.01
C ALA A 97 13.60 6.78 7.14
N ALA A 98 12.93 6.74 8.29
CA ALA A 98 11.77 7.59 8.58
C ALA A 98 12.12 9.09 8.51
N ALA A 99 13.28 9.50 9.05
CA ALA A 99 13.74 10.88 8.98
C ALA A 99 13.99 11.35 7.54
N ARG A 100 14.55 10.48 6.69
CA ARG A 100 14.79 10.79 5.26
C ARG A 100 13.48 10.92 4.48
N VAL A 101 12.57 9.95 4.65
CA VAL A 101 11.23 9.97 4.03
C VAL A 101 10.47 11.23 4.45
N ARG A 102 10.44 11.54 5.75
CA ARG A 102 9.78 12.75 6.29
C ARG A 102 10.36 14.03 5.71
N ARG A 103 11.70 14.14 5.63
CA ARG A 103 12.37 15.33 5.09
C ARG A 103 11.98 15.57 3.64
N TYR A 104 11.96 14.52 2.83
CA TYR A 104 11.60 14.63 1.43
C TYR A 104 10.13 15.02 1.25
N HIS A 105 9.20 14.38 1.96
CA HIS A 105 7.78 14.74 1.87
C HIS A 105 7.48 16.14 2.44
N ALA A 106 8.21 16.59 3.46
CA ALA A 106 8.12 17.97 3.95
C ALA A 106 8.59 18.98 2.90
N TRP A 107 9.63 18.65 2.13
CA TRP A 107 10.04 19.45 0.97
C TRP A 107 8.97 19.43 -0.14
N GLN A 108 8.43 18.25 -0.49
CA GLN A 108 7.37 18.13 -1.49
C GLN A 108 6.12 18.94 -1.14
N LYS A 109 5.71 18.96 0.14
CA LYS A 109 4.56 19.76 0.59
C LYS A 109 4.74 21.25 0.27
N LYS A 110 5.96 21.77 0.38
CA LYS A 110 6.28 23.16 0.00
C LYS A 110 6.24 23.36 -1.52
N GLN A 111 6.70 22.37 -2.28
CA GLN A 111 6.71 22.44 -3.75
C GLN A 111 5.30 22.29 -4.36
N GLY A 112 4.43 21.49 -3.74
CA GLY A 112 3.06 21.23 -4.20
C GLY A 112 2.07 22.37 -3.97
N GLY A 113 2.55 23.51 -3.46
CA GLY A 113 1.72 24.62 -3.02
C GLY A 113 1.26 24.44 -1.57
N GLU A 114 1.22 25.56 -0.85
CA GLU A 114 0.63 25.61 0.49
C GLU A 114 -0.73 26.31 0.40
N THR A 115 -1.64 26.00 1.33
CA THR A 115 -2.87 26.78 1.45
C THR A 115 -2.49 28.23 1.72
N ALA A 116 -2.79 29.12 0.78
CA ALA A 116 -2.41 30.52 0.82
C ALA A 116 -3.48 31.38 0.15
N THR A 117 -3.65 32.59 0.68
CA THR A 117 -4.52 33.61 0.12
C THR A 117 -3.78 34.94 0.05
N TYR A 118 -4.03 35.74 -0.98
CA TYR A 118 -3.52 37.09 -1.14
C TYR A 118 -4.63 38.00 -1.70
N ARG A 119 -4.47 39.32 -1.54
CA ARG A 119 -5.32 40.30 -2.24
C ARG A 119 -4.54 40.89 -3.40
N ASP A 120 -5.16 40.98 -4.57
CA ASP A 120 -4.59 41.67 -5.72
C ASP A 120 -4.77 43.19 -5.63
N ASP A 121 -4.26 43.92 -6.62
CA ASP A 121 -4.27 45.39 -6.68
C ASP A 121 -5.69 45.97 -6.70
N ASP A 122 -6.68 45.21 -7.15
CA ASP A 122 -8.10 45.59 -7.18
C ASP A 122 -8.82 45.22 -5.86
N GLY A 123 -8.11 44.60 -4.90
CA GLY A 123 -8.61 44.21 -3.58
C GLY A 123 -9.31 42.85 -3.53
N THR A 124 -9.35 42.11 -4.65
CA THR A 124 -9.96 40.77 -4.74
C THR A 124 -9.16 39.76 -3.92
N LEU A 125 -9.82 38.97 -3.09
CA LEU A 125 -9.16 37.88 -2.34
C LEU A 125 -9.03 36.65 -3.23
N LEU A 126 -7.80 36.28 -3.56
CA LEU A 126 -7.45 35.11 -4.35
C LEU A 126 -6.66 34.13 -3.49
N GLY A 127 -6.65 32.84 -3.86
CA GLY A 127 -5.88 31.86 -3.13
C GLY A 127 -6.04 30.44 -3.65
N GLN A 128 -5.17 29.57 -3.16
CA GLN A 128 -5.22 28.13 -3.38
C GLN A 128 -5.40 27.47 -2.01
N LYS A 129 -6.33 26.52 -1.91
CA LYS A 129 -6.48 25.65 -0.75
C LYS A 129 -6.07 24.23 -1.16
N VAL A 130 -5.08 23.70 -0.45
CA VAL A 130 -4.54 22.33 -0.59
C VAL A 130 -4.95 21.52 0.62
#